data_AF-A0A5C3KVP4-F1
#
_entry.id   AF-A0A5C3KVP4-F1
#
_cell.length_a   1.000
_cell.length_b   1.000
_cell.length_c   1.000
_cell.angle_alpha   90.00
_cell.angle_beta   90.00
_cell.angle_gamma   90.00
#
_symmetry.space_group_name_H-M   'P 1'
#
loop_
_entity.id
_entity.type
_entity.pdbx_description
1 polymer ?
#
loop_
_entity_poly.entity_id
_entity_poly.type
_entity_poly.pdbx_seq_one_letter_code
_entity_poly.pdbx_strand_id
1 'polypeptide(L)'
;MSFTTPTKRGLKRTKSQLSLICNSSDTEEAWTPPRKRFRFTKDEDSPTFKTLTRRDASSSPASSSSSLPSSSPVGTPSKRRKSSYLSGWLVTGLLNLLLPGRRQASLCDLTAVLGRCGSSCVPIDTATITDVKDFPRGENEAISAVKQVLYRVKLSVKAKFDKAGERIMATELYLEWLQELDFVLTAIENLLSSKVPGTRKRVSGLGRISFTILYQLIDEFISEVDLHHDGWSYRSPGFSARSSLYPETMTIVEESHDSSTDVRIELAVREAEDFLARYDSVMADAVRRYKIECGRSNVNLADAIGSKEHSLSRACCLLCEQTGYGSNDNDTGDTLLQETRAAMQEWKAEFGSGDHENESDELTSD
;
A
#
# COMPACT_ATOMS: atom_id res chain seq x y z
N MET A 1 58.23 1.66 -11.07
CA MET A 1 57.15 0.96 -10.35
C MET A 1 55.85 1.54 -10.85
N SER A 2 55.12 0.79 -11.67
CA SER A 2 53.96 1.29 -12.42
C SER A 2 52.68 0.80 -11.74
N PHE A 3 51.84 1.73 -11.31
CA PHE A 3 50.53 1.43 -10.73
C PHE A 3 49.50 1.27 -11.85
N THR A 4 48.97 0.06 -12.00
CA THR A 4 47.82 -0.24 -12.86
C THR A 4 46.53 -0.04 -12.06
N THR A 5 45.71 0.92 -12.49
CA THR A 5 44.35 1.16 -11.98
C THR A 5 43.36 0.11 -12.53
N PRO A 6 42.35 -0.31 -11.75
CA PRO A 6 41.37 -1.29 -12.21
C PRO A 6 40.23 -0.61 -13.00
N THR A 7 39.96 -1.16 -14.17
CA THR A 7 38.97 -0.72 -15.15
C THR A 7 37.54 -1.07 -14.70
N LYS A 8 36.64 -0.08 -14.77
CA LYS A 8 35.19 -0.19 -14.52
C LYS A 8 34.54 -1.29 -15.38
N ARG A 9 33.77 -2.18 -14.75
CA ARG A 9 32.90 -3.16 -15.44
C ARG A 9 31.64 -2.47 -15.94
N GLY A 10 31.53 -2.27 -17.25
CA GLY A 10 30.28 -1.86 -17.90
C GLY A 10 29.28 -3.01 -17.95
N LEU A 11 28.07 -2.79 -17.41
CA LEU A 11 26.91 -3.67 -17.59
C LEU A 11 26.48 -3.62 -19.06
N LYS A 12 26.67 -4.74 -19.77
CA LYS A 12 26.19 -4.92 -21.14
C LYS A 12 24.69 -5.22 -21.11
N ARG A 13 23.89 -4.24 -21.52
CA ARG A 13 22.45 -4.36 -21.79
C ARG A 13 22.26 -5.17 -23.08
N THR A 14 21.77 -6.41 -22.96
CA THR A 14 21.41 -7.26 -24.10
C THR A 14 20.11 -6.74 -24.73
N LYS A 15 20.22 -6.09 -25.90
CA LYS A 15 19.09 -5.84 -26.79
C LYS A 15 18.75 -7.14 -27.53
N SER A 16 17.64 -7.78 -27.18
CA SER A 16 17.01 -8.79 -28.02
C SER A 16 16.14 -8.09 -29.08
N GLN A 17 16.70 -7.95 -30.28
CA GLN A 17 15.89 -7.88 -31.49
C GLN A 17 15.43 -9.29 -31.81
N LEU A 18 14.11 -9.49 -31.96
CA LEU A 18 13.54 -10.43 -32.92
C LEU A 18 12.10 -10.01 -33.23
N SER A 19 11.88 -9.88 -34.52
CA SER A 19 10.67 -9.56 -35.28
C SER A 19 9.46 -10.44 -34.97
N LEU A 20 8.25 -9.90 -35.12
CA LEU A 20 7.32 -10.38 -36.15
C LEU A 20 6.17 -9.37 -36.34
N ILE A 21 6.08 -8.84 -37.56
CA ILE A 21 4.91 -8.12 -38.06
C ILE A 21 3.87 -9.18 -38.41
N CYS A 22 2.75 -9.21 -37.68
CA CYS A 22 1.56 -9.97 -38.04
C CYS A 22 0.41 -8.99 -38.21
N ASN A 23 0.10 -8.69 -39.48
CA ASN A 23 -1.17 -8.12 -39.88
C ASN A 23 -2.22 -9.23 -39.88
N SER A 24 -3.26 -9.11 -39.05
CA SER A 24 -4.55 -9.74 -39.36
C SER A 24 -5.67 -8.76 -39.02
N SER A 25 -6.27 -8.22 -40.08
CA SER A 25 -7.64 -7.71 -40.04
C SER A 25 -8.55 -8.84 -39.58
N ASP A 26 -9.25 -8.63 -38.47
CA ASP A 26 -10.46 -9.36 -38.17
C ASP A 26 -11.47 -8.39 -37.56
N THR A 27 -12.35 -7.89 -38.42
CA THR A 27 -13.52 -7.09 -38.06
C THR A 27 -14.66 -8.06 -37.80
N GLU A 28 -14.84 -8.49 -36.56
CA GLU A 28 -16.08 -9.14 -36.13
C GLU A 28 -16.99 -8.16 -35.37
N GLU A 29 -18.25 -8.15 -35.77
CA GLU A 29 -19.33 -7.28 -35.34
C GLU A 29 -19.65 -7.40 -33.83
N ALA A 30 -19.94 -6.26 -33.22
CA ALA A 30 -20.40 -6.19 -31.84
C ALA A 30 -21.83 -6.75 -31.69
N TRP A 31 -21.94 -8.02 -31.30
CA TRP A 31 -23.19 -8.57 -30.79
C TRP A 31 -23.59 -7.84 -29.51
N THR A 32 -24.61 -7.00 -29.64
CA THR A 32 -25.30 -6.36 -28.51
C THR A 32 -26.06 -7.44 -27.73
N PRO A 33 -25.82 -7.64 -26.42
CA PRO A 33 -26.65 -8.55 -25.65
C PRO A 33 -28.05 -7.95 -25.43
N PRO A 34 -29.12 -8.78 -25.48
CA PRO A 34 -30.49 -8.31 -25.40
C PRO A 34 -30.84 -7.71 -24.04
N ARG A 35 -31.51 -6.54 -24.08
CA ARG A 35 -32.17 -5.89 -22.93
C ARG A 35 -33.11 -6.87 -22.22
N LYS A 36 -32.72 -7.36 -21.04
CA LYS A 36 -33.65 -8.03 -20.12
C LYS A 36 -34.58 -7.00 -19.51
N ARG A 37 -35.88 -7.19 -19.78
CA ARG A 37 -37.00 -6.44 -19.22
C ARG A 37 -37.04 -6.63 -17.70
N PHE A 38 -37.09 -5.51 -16.98
CA PHE A 38 -37.52 -5.45 -15.59
C PHE A 38 -38.96 -5.99 -15.49
N ARG A 39 -39.18 -6.92 -14.56
CA ARG A 39 -40.48 -7.09 -13.92
C ARG A 39 -40.29 -6.83 -12.44
N PHE A 40 -40.82 -5.68 -12.02
CA PHE A 40 -41.12 -5.38 -10.64
C PHE A 40 -42.25 -6.30 -10.18
N THR A 41 -42.02 -7.03 -9.09
CA THR A 41 -43.09 -7.45 -8.18
C THR A 41 -42.66 -7.05 -6.78
N LYS A 42 -43.27 -5.94 -6.38
CA LYS A 42 -43.46 -5.43 -5.02
C LYS A 42 -44.16 -6.51 -4.18
N ASP A 43 -43.76 -6.64 -2.91
CA ASP A 43 -44.57 -7.02 -1.74
C ASP A 43 -43.59 -6.95 -0.54
N GLU A 44 -43.61 -5.86 0.24
CA GLU A 44 -44.40 -5.71 1.49
C GLU A 44 -43.92 -6.70 2.57
N ASP A 45 -43.12 -6.18 3.53
CA ASP A 45 -43.29 -6.39 4.99
C ASP A 45 -42.00 -6.05 5.76
N SER A 46 -41.96 -4.81 6.25
CA SER A 46 -41.26 -4.41 7.49
C SER A 46 -42.18 -4.69 8.68
N PRO A 47 -41.70 -4.99 9.91
CA PRO A 47 -41.12 -3.96 10.79
C PRO A 47 -40.03 -4.56 11.76
N THR A 48 -39.36 -3.89 12.70
CA THR A 48 -39.63 -2.68 13.49
C THR A 48 -38.31 -2.19 14.12
N PHE A 49 -38.13 -0.87 14.15
CA PHE A 49 -37.15 -0.14 14.96
C PHE A 49 -37.39 -0.35 16.47
N LYS A 50 -36.32 -0.38 17.28
CA LYS A 50 -36.40 -0.08 18.73
C LYS A 50 -35.61 1.17 19.09
N THR A 51 -36.39 2.13 19.55
CA THR A 51 -36.11 3.47 20.03
C THR A 51 -35.19 3.49 21.25
N LEU A 52 -34.15 4.32 21.20
CA LEU A 52 -33.28 4.65 22.34
C LEU A 52 -33.97 5.70 23.23
N THR A 53 -34.02 5.39 24.52
CA THR A 53 -34.60 6.21 25.60
C THR A 53 -33.76 7.45 25.89
N ARG A 54 -34.41 8.60 25.75
CA ARG A 54 -34.03 9.94 26.19
C ARG A 54 -34.10 10.02 27.73
N ARG A 55 -33.05 10.56 28.37
CA ARG A 55 -33.09 10.99 29.78
C ARG A 55 -33.10 12.51 29.81
N ASP A 56 -34.17 13.04 30.38
CA ASP A 56 -34.34 14.43 30.75
C ASP A 56 -33.51 14.77 31.99
N ALA A 57 -32.92 15.96 32.01
CA ALA A 57 -32.50 16.65 33.22
C ALA A 57 -32.96 18.10 33.09
N SER A 58 -33.98 18.43 33.89
CA SER A 58 -34.61 19.73 34.02
C SER A 58 -33.95 20.57 35.12
N SER A 59 -33.85 21.89 34.84
CA SER A 59 -34.06 23.05 35.74
C SER A 59 -33.21 23.15 37.04
N SER A 60 -32.60 24.28 37.40
CA SER A 60 -33.13 25.66 37.47
C SER A 60 -32.01 26.70 37.73
N PRO A 61 -32.32 28.01 37.65
CA PRO A 61 -31.39 29.15 37.64
C PRO A 61 -31.33 29.92 38.99
N ALA A 62 -30.28 30.73 39.20
CA ALA A 62 -30.35 31.95 40.02
C ALA A 62 -29.11 32.85 39.79
N SER A 63 -29.41 34.15 39.75
CA SER A 63 -28.58 35.31 39.46
C SER A 63 -27.65 35.72 40.62
N SER A 64 -26.55 36.44 40.32
CA SER A 64 -26.22 37.79 40.86
C SER A 64 -24.72 38.12 40.78
N SER A 65 -24.44 39.36 40.42
CA SER A 65 -23.17 40.06 40.23
C SER A 65 -22.42 40.42 41.53
N SER A 66 -21.07 40.45 41.52
CA SER A 66 -20.23 41.66 41.76
C SER A 66 -18.75 41.36 42.10
N SER A 67 -17.87 42.20 41.52
CA SER A 67 -16.54 42.69 42.00
C SER A 67 -15.29 41.79 42.12
N LEU A 68 -14.23 42.27 41.45
CA LEU A 68 -12.78 41.97 41.46
C LEU A 68 -12.10 42.18 42.84
N PRO A 69 -10.77 41.99 43.04
CA PRO A 69 -9.73 41.23 42.30
C PRO A 69 -8.88 40.31 43.23
N SER A 70 -7.84 39.66 42.67
CA SER A 70 -6.54 39.31 43.31
C SER A 70 -6.20 37.82 43.42
N SER A 71 -4.93 37.56 43.09
CA SER A 71 -4.07 36.42 43.42
C SER A 71 -4.01 35.22 42.46
N SER A 72 -2.76 34.96 42.10
CA SER A 72 -2.18 34.02 41.13
C SER A 72 -2.18 32.54 41.61
N PRO A 73 -1.40 31.65 41.00
CA PRO A 73 -1.80 30.71 39.96
C PRO A 73 -1.91 29.28 40.49
N VAL A 74 -2.91 28.51 40.02
CA VAL A 74 -2.97 27.07 40.29
C VAL A 74 -2.98 26.32 38.97
N GLY A 75 -1.87 25.63 38.72
CA GLY A 75 -1.60 24.86 37.52
C GLY A 75 -2.60 23.72 37.33
N THR A 76 -3.23 23.70 36.17
CA THR A 76 -3.99 22.55 35.67
C THR A 76 -3.04 21.55 35.02
N PRO A 77 -3.11 20.25 35.34
CA PRO A 77 -2.30 19.23 34.68
C PRO A 77 -2.83 19.01 33.27
N SER A 78 -2.06 19.46 32.27
CA SER A 78 -2.24 19.10 30.88
C SER A 78 -2.07 17.60 30.71
N LYS A 79 -3.18 16.87 30.52
CA LYS A 79 -3.20 15.46 30.11
C LYS A 79 -2.75 15.37 28.65
N ARG A 80 -1.45 15.50 28.44
CA ARG A 80 -0.79 15.16 27.19
C ARG A 80 -0.81 13.63 27.08
N ARG A 81 -1.88 13.09 26.48
CA ARG A 81 -1.93 11.70 26.01
C ARG A 81 -0.82 11.54 24.97
N LYS A 82 0.37 11.10 25.43
CA LYS A 82 1.40 10.57 24.55
C LYS A 82 0.84 9.29 23.94
N SER A 83 0.49 9.39 22.67
CA SER A 83 0.16 8.26 21.80
C SER A 83 1.42 7.39 21.67
N SER A 84 1.56 6.41 22.56
CA SER A 84 2.64 5.44 22.55
C SER A 84 2.19 4.18 21.82
N TYR A 85 2.05 4.24 20.49
CA TYR A 85 1.70 3.07 19.66
C TYR A 85 2.89 2.44 18.95
N LEU A 86 4.09 3.04 18.98
CA LEU A 86 5.16 2.64 18.06
C LEU A 86 6.38 1.92 18.67
N SER A 87 6.47 1.71 19.99
CA SER A 87 7.66 1.06 20.59
C SER A 87 7.46 -0.34 21.16
N GLY A 88 6.23 -0.89 21.15
CA GLY A 88 5.94 -2.21 21.73
C GLY A 88 6.12 -3.40 20.79
N TRP A 89 6.12 -3.19 19.47
CA TRP A 89 5.90 -4.27 18.49
C TRP A 89 7.14 -5.04 18.07
N LEU A 90 8.31 -4.39 18.02
CA LEU A 90 9.58 -5.07 17.75
C LEU A 90 9.90 -6.14 18.81
N VAL A 91 9.43 -5.96 20.04
CA VAL A 91 9.61 -6.93 21.12
C VAL A 91 8.59 -8.06 21.04
N THR A 92 7.30 -7.78 20.77
CA THR A 92 6.26 -8.83 20.70
C THR A 92 6.34 -9.70 19.44
N GLY A 93 6.80 -9.17 18.30
CA GLY A 93 7.00 -9.97 17.09
C GLY A 93 8.13 -11.00 17.24
N LEU A 94 9.22 -10.61 17.90
CA LEU A 94 10.40 -11.45 18.11
C LEU A 94 10.19 -12.47 19.25
N LEU A 95 9.41 -12.14 20.28
CA LEU A 95 9.04 -13.07 21.36
C LEU A 95 8.04 -14.15 20.92
N ASN A 96 7.16 -13.88 19.96
CA ASN A 96 6.24 -14.88 19.41
C ASN A 96 6.94 -15.99 18.58
N LEU A 97 8.21 -15.82 18.23
CA LEU A 97 9.04 -16.85 17.58
C LEU A 97 9.68 -17.84 18.57
N LEU A 98 9.62 -17.58 19.89
CA LEU A 98 10.35 -18.34 20.92
C LEU A 98 9.47 -19.19 21.85
N LEU A 99 8.14 -19.21 21.67
CA LEU A 99 7.21 -19.98 22.49
C LEU A 99 6.68 -21.22 21.75
N PRO A 100 7.20 -22.43 22.03
CA PRO A 100 6.69 -23.67 21.44
C PRO A 100 5.43 -24.11 22.18
N GLY A 101 4.29 -24.23 21.49
CA GLY A 101 3.14 -24.98 22.05
C GLY A 101 1.74 -24.54 21.63
N ARG A 102 1.56 -23.35 21.05
CA ARG A 102 0.31 -23.07 20.31
C ARG A 102 0.51 -23.62 18.91
N ARG A 103 -0.44 -24.43 18.42
CA ARG A 103 -0.56 -24.75 16.99
C ARG A 103 -0.82 -23.43 16.24
N GLN A 104 0.24 -22.64 16.04
CA GLN A 104 0.27 -21.59 15.05
C GLN A 104 -0.06 -22.32 13.76
N ALA A 105 -1.21 -22.02 13.16
CA ALA A 105 -1.40 -22.30 11.75
C ALA A 105 -0.11 -21.82 11.09
N SER A 106 0.63 -22.74 10.47
CA SER A 106 1.94 -22.45 9.88
C SER A 106 1.79 -21.18 9.07
N LEU A 107 2.38 -20.09 9.55
CA LEU A 107 2.31 -18.79 8.89
C LEU A 107 2.71 -19.04 7.44
N CYS A 108 1.75 -18.87 6.52
CA CYS A 108 1.99 -19.06 5.11
C CYS A 108 3.21 -18.23 4.74
N ASP A 109 4.29 -18.88 4.28
CA ASP A 109 5.50 -18.17 3.85
C ASP A 109 5.19 -17.48 2.52
N LEU A 110 4.59 -16.29 2.65
CA LEU A 110 4.09 -15.51 1.52
C LEU A 110 5.21 -15.23 0.52
N THR A 111 6.43 -14.94 0.99
CA THR A 111 7.60 -14.74 0.13
C THR A 111 7.90 -15.98 -0.70
N ALA A 112 7.92 -17.17 -0.09
CA ALA A 112 8.20 -18.42 -0.81
C ALA A 112 7.08 -18.76 -1.81
N VAL A 113 5.82 -18.52 -1.45
CA VAL A 113 4.67 -18.73 -2.34
C VAL A 113 4.73 -17.78 -3.53
N LEU A 114 4.91 -16.48 -3.30
CA LEU A 114 5.04 -15.48 -4.36
C LEU A 114 6.28 -15.75 -5.23
N GLY A 115 7.40 -16.18 -4.64
CA GLY A 115 8.58 -16.60 -5.39
C GLY A 115 8.30 -17.75 -6.36
N ARG A 116 7.49 -18.75 -5.95
CA ARG A 116 7.03 -19.81 -6.86
C ARG A 116 6.10 -19.29 -7.96
N CYS A 117 5.24 -18.31 -7.66
CA CYS A 117 4.36 -17.69 -8.65
C CYS A 117 5.12 -16.81 -9.67
N GLY A 118 6.19 -16.13 -9.24
CA GLY A 118 7.02 -15.26 -10.08
C GLY A 118 8.08 -16.01 -10.90
N SER A 119 8.46 -17.23 -10.47
CA SER A 119 9.36 -18.09 -11.23
C SER A 119 8.72 -18.41 -12.60
N SER A 120 9.47 -18.20 -13.70
CA SER A 120 8.99 -18.13 -15.11
C SER A 120 8.28 -19.37 -15.68
N CYS A 121 7.85 -20.32 -14.85
CA CYS A 121 7.00 -21.44 -15.22
C CYS A 121 5.54 -20.97 -15.33
N VAL A 122 5.17 -20.45 -16.50
CA VAL A 122 3.77 -20.29 -16.90
C VAL A 122 3.36 -21.54 -17.69
N PRO A 123 2.28 -22.25 -17.33
CA PRO A 123 1.25 -21.90 -16.35
C PRO A 123 1.65 -22.16 -14.88
N ILE A 124 1.12 -21.34 -13.96
CA ILE A 124 1.26 -21.55 -12.51
C ILE A 124 0.61 -22.90 -12.13
N ASP A 125 1.34 -23.72 -11.39
CA ASP A 125 0.82 -24.99 -10.88
C ASP A 125 -0.38 -24.80 -9.94
N THR A 126 -1.32 -25.74 -10.03
CA THR A 126 -2.55 -25.79 -9.22
C THR A 126 -2.28 -25.86 -7.72
N ALA A 127 -1.20 -26.51 -7.29
CA ALA A 127 -0.80 -26.55 -5.88
C ALA A 127 -0.41 -25.14 -5.39
N THR A 128 0.42 -24.43 -6.15
CA THR A 128 0.80 -23.04 -5.83
C THR A 128 -0.40 -22.10 -5.78
N ILE A 129 -1.37 -22.25 -6.68
CA ILE A 129 -2.63 -21.48 -6.63
C ILE A 129 -3.42 -21.78 -5.35
N THR A 130 -3.39 -23.03 -4.89
CA THR A 130 -4.04 -23.43 -3.63
C THR A 130 -3.33 -22.80 -2.43
N ASP A 131 -2.00 -22.83 -2.40
CA ASP A 131 -1.21 -22.17 -1.35
C ASP A 131 -1.47 -20.66 -1.28
N VAL A 132 -1.62 -19.99 -2.44
CA VAL A 132 -2.01 -18.56 -2.49
C VAL A 132 -3.42 -18.35 -1.95
N LYS A 133 -4.35 -19.27 -2.21
CA LYS A 133 -5.73 -19.18 -1.70
C LYS A 133 -5.84 -19.40 -0.20
N ASP A 134 -4.84 -20.03 0.41
CA ASP A 134 -4.68 -20.14 1.85
C ASP A 134 -4.13 -18.86 2.50
N PHE A 135 -3.93 -17.78 1.71
CA PHE A 135 -3.60 -16.46 2.24
C PHE A 135 -4.60 -16.00 3.31
N PRO A 136 -4.13 -15.44 4.43
CA PRO A 136 -4.99 -15.07 5.54
C PRO A 136 -6.14 -14.15 5.12
N ARG A 137 -7.34 -14.45 5.63
CA ARG A 137 -8.53 -13.62 5.36
C ARG A 137 -8.67 -12.46 6.34
N GLY A 138 -8.10 -12.61 7.54
CA GLY A 138 -8.08 -11.55 8.54
C GLY A 138 -7.04 -10.49 8.19
N GLU A 139 -7.37 -9.24 8.46
CA GLU A 139 -6.55 -8.08 8.12
C GLU A 139 -5.21 -8.09 8.86
N ASN A 140 -5.21 -8.41 10.15
CA ASN A 140 -4.00 -8.44 10.97
C ASN A 140 -3.01 -9.52 10.53
N GLU A 141 -3.51 -10.70 10.17
CA GLU A 141 -2.67 -11.78 9.67
C GLU A 141 -2.12 -11.47 8.27
N ALA A 142 -2.93 -10.84 7.41
CA ALA A 142 -2.49 -10.37 6.09
C ALA A 142 -1.39 -9.31 6.22
N ILE A 143 -1.58 -8.29 7.08
CA ILE A 143 -0.57 -7.28 7.40
C ILE A 143 0.70 -7.95 7.92
N SER A 144 0.57 -8.91 8.84
CA SER A 144 1.74 -9.61 9.41
C SER A 144 2.52 -10.38 8.35
N ALA A 145 1.84 -11.03 7.40
CA ALA A 145 2.47 -11.74 6.30
C ALA A 145 3.21 -10.78 5.35
N VAL A 146 2.61 -9.64 5.02
CA VAL A 146 3.23 -8.61 4.17
C VAL A 146 4.43 -7.95 4.85
N LYS A 147 4.34 -7.65 6.15
CA LYS A 147 5.47 -7.16 6.96
C LYS A 147 6.67 -8.12 6.92
N GLN A 148 6.42 -9.43 6.93
CA GLN A 148 7.50 -10.42 6.80
C GLN A 148 8.16 -10.38 5.41
N VAL A 149 7.39 -10.15 4.33
CA VAL A 149 7.94 -9.94 2.99
C VAL A 149 8.86 -8.72 2.99
N LEU A 150 8.37 -7.57 3.48
CA LEU A 150 9.15 -6.34 3.49
C LEU A 150 10.38 -6.43 4.39
N TYR A 151 10.28 -7.11 5.53
CA TYR A 151 11.41 -7.40 6.40
C TYR A 151 12.51 -8.20 5.68
N ARG A 152 12.14 -9.25 4.93
CA ARG A 152 13.10 -10.03 4.13
C ARG A 152 13.75 -9.20 3.02
N VAL A 153 12.97 -8.35 2.36
CA VAL A 153 13.48 -7.38 1.36
C VAL A 153 14.52 -6.45 1.99
N LYS A 154 14.21 -5.82 3.13
CA LYS A 154 15.15 -4.94 3.84
C LYS A 154 16.44 -5.66 4.21
N LEU A 155 16.36 -6.91 4.69
CA LEU A 155 17.54 -7.72 4.99
C LEU A 155 18.37 -8.04 3.74
N SER A 156 17.71 -8.36 2.61
CA SER A 156 18.37 -8.61 1.32
C SER A 156 19.15 -7.38 0.85
N VAL A 157 18.49 -6.22 0.83
CA VAL A 157 19.09 -4.94 0.47
C VAL A 157 20.24 -4.59 1.42
N LYS A 158 20.04 -4.73 2.73
CA LYS A 158 21.12 -4.52 3.70
C LYS A 158 22.33 -5.41 3.41
N ALA A 159 22.13 -6.71 3.18
CA ALA A 159 23.21 -7.65 2.88
C ALA A 159 23.95 -7.31 1.59
N LYS A 160 23.24 -6.81 0.56
CA LYS A 160 23.82 -6.31 -0.70
C LYS A 160 24.80 -5.16 -0.44
N PHE A 161 24.41 -4.16 0.35
CA PHE A 161 25.24 -2.99 0.66
C PHE A 161 26.35 -3.26 1.67
N ASP A 162 26.09 -4.06 2.71
CA ASP A 162 27.11 -4.49 3.67
C ASP A 162 28.28 -5.22 2.96
N LYS A 163 27.96 -6.01 1.94
CA LYS A 163 28.96 -6.71 1.12
C LYS A 163 29.75 -5.78 0.21
N ALA A 164 29.11 -4.73 -0.31
CA ALA A 164 29.76 -3.73 -1.14
C ALA A 164 30.67 -2.79 -0.32
N GLY A 165 30.33 -2.57 0.96
CA GLY A 165 31.01 -1.58 1.81
C GLY A 165 30.77 -0.15 1.36
N GLU A 166 29.72 0.08 0.57
CA GLU A 166 29.34 1.37 0.02
C GLU A 166 28.23 2.00 0.88
N ARG A 167 28.30 3.33 1.02
CA ARG A 167 27.22 4.11 1.62
C ARG A 167 26.21 4.47 0.54
N ILE A 168 24.94 4.46 0.92
CA ILE A 168 23.81 4.69 0.02
C ILE A 168 23.05 5.96 0.42
N MET A 169 22.48 6.69 -0.53
CA MET A 169 21.59 7.81 -0.21
C MET A 169 20.21 7.30 0.21
N ALA A 170 19.44 8.08 0.96
CA ALA A 170 18.10 7.65 1.37
C ALA A 170 17.18 7.34 0.17
N THR A 171 17.19 8.20 -0.85
CA THR A 171 16.38 8.04 -2.07
C THR A 171 16.73 6.76 -2.83
N GLU A 172 18.01 6.43 -2.94
CA GLU A 172 18.48 5.17 -3.53
C GLU A 172 18.08 3.96 -2.68
N LEU A 173 18.13 4.07 -1.35
CA LEU A 173 17.72 2.98 -0.45
C LEU A 173 16.24 2.62 -0.66
N TYR A 174 15.38 3.63 -0.79
CA TYR A 174 13.96 3.44 -1.05
C TYR A 174 13.72 2.80 -2.43
N LEU A 175 14.46 3.24 -3.46
CA LEU A 175 14.45 2.60 -4.78
C LEU A 175 14.87 1.12 -4.69
N GLU A 176 15.93 0.82 -3.97
CA GLU A 176 16.43 -0.55 -3.81
C GLU A 176 15.42 -1.45 -3.09
N TRP A 177 14.66 -0.94 -2.11
CA TRP A 177 13.54 -1.67 -1.52
C TRP A 177 12.43 -1.93 -2.54
N LEU A 178 12.07 -0.94 -3.36
CA LEU A 178 11.08 -1.11 -4.42
C LEU A 178 11.53 -2.15 -5.45
N GLN A 179 12.75 -2.05 -5.96
CA GLN A 179 13.30 -2.99 -6.95
C GLN A 179 13.36 -4.42 -6.41
N GLU A 180 13.72 -4.61 -5.14
CA GLU A 180 13.74 -5.94 -4.52
C GLU A 180 12.32 -6.52 -4.33
N LEU A 181 11.25 -5.71 -4.43
CA LEU A 181 9.86 -6.17 -4.47
C LEU A 181 9.38 -6.56 -5.88
N ASP A 182 10.21 -6.48 -6.92
CA ASP A 182 9.83 -6.81 -8.31
C ASP A 182 9.25 -8.23 -8.46
N PHE A 183 9.76 -9.19 -7.68
CA PHE A 183 9.24 -10.56 -7.70
C PHE A 183 7.78 -10.64 -7.24
N VAL A 184 7.33 -9.74 -6.35
CA VAL A 184 5.94 -9.66 -5.89
C VAL A 184 5.06 -9.20 -7.04
N LEU A 185 5.44 -8.12 -7.74
CA LEU A 185 4.67 -7.62 -8.88
C LEU A 185 4.54 -8.68 -9.98
N THR A 186 5.65 -9.29 -10.36
CA THR A 186 5.68 -10.37 -11.36
C THR A 186 4.81 -11.56 -10.94
N ALA A 187 4.85 -11.94 -9.66
CA ALA A 187 3.99 -12.99 -9.12
C ALA A 187 2.50 -12.63 -9.21
N ILE A 188 2.13 -11.39 -8.87
CA ILE A 188 0.74 -10.92 -8.91
C ILE A 188 0.24 -10.82 -10.37
N GLU A 189 1.05 -10.31 -11.30
CA GLU A 189 0.73 -10.29 -12.74
C GLU A 189 0.42 -11.70 -13.27
N ASN A 190 1.27 -12.68 -12.92
CA ASN A 190 1.07 -14.08 -13.28
C ASN A 190 -0.22 -14.65 -12.66
N LEU A 191 -0.50 -14.32 -11.39
CA LEU A 191 -1.71 -14.75 -10.69
C LEU A 191 -2.98 -14.18 -11.33
N LEU A 192 -3.02 -12.88 -11.62
CA LEU A 192 -4.16 -12.21 -12.27
C LEU A 192 -4.41 -12.71 -13.70
N SER A 193 -3.36 -13.19 -14.37
CA SER A 193 -3.40 -13.78 -15.71
C SER A 193 -3.76 -15.28 -15.72
N SER A 194 -3.74 -15.94 -14.55
CA SER A 194 -3.95 -17.39 -14.45
C SER A 194 -5.38 -17.82 -14.86
N LYS A 195 -5.46 -18.94 -15.58
CA LYS A 195 -6.70 -19.54 -16.07
C LYS A 195 -6.88 -20.92 -15.46
N VAL A 196 -8.14 -21.30 -15.24
CA VAL A 196 -8.47 -22.67 -14.79
C VAL A 196 -8.12 -23.64 -15.92
N PRO A 197 -7.31 -24.68 -15.67
CA PRO A 197 -6.90 -25.65 -16.69
C PRO A 197 -8.09 -26.21 -17.47
N GLY A 198 -7.95 -26.28 -18.80
CA GLY A 198 -9.01 -26.76 -19.70
C GLY A 198 -10.16 -25.78 -19.92
N THR A 199 -10.11 -24.56 -19.38
CA THR A 199 -11.17 -23.56 -19.58
C THR A 199 -10.61 -22.20 -20.01
N ARG A 200 -11.49 -21.35 -20.57
CA ARG A 200 -11.18 -19.94 -20.81
C ARG A 200 -11.37 -19.06 -19.56
N LYS A 201 -11.87 -19.62 -18.45
CA LYS A 201 -12.20 -18.85 -17.24
C LYS A 201 -10.94 -18.59 -16.42
N ARG A 202 -10.77 -17.34 -15.97
CA ARG A 202 -9.75 -16.96 -15.00
C ARG A 202 -10.07 -17.54 -13.62
N VAL A 203 -9.05 -17.86 -12.83
CA VAL A 203 -9.22 -18.35 -11.46
C VAL A 203 -9.90 -17.28 -10.61
N SER A 204 -10.94 -17.65 -9.84
CA SER A 204 -11.66 -16.73 -8.97
C SER A 204 -10.98 -16.58 -7.60
N GLY A 205 -11.21 -15.41 -6.98
CA GLY A 205 -10.73 -15.04 -5.65
C GLY A 205 -9.32 -14.45 -5.64
N LEU A 206 -8.63 -14.46 -6.78
CA LEU A 206 -7.27 -13.94 -6.87
C LEU A 206 -7.25 -12.40 -6.88
N GLY A 207 -8.27 -11.74 -7.42
CA GLY A 207 -8.35 -10.27 -7.39
C GLY A 207 -8.32 -9.73 -5.96
N ARG A 208 -9.12 -10.32 -5.06
CA ARG A 208 -9.13 -9.95 -3.63
C ARG A 208 -7.76 -10.11 -2.98
N ILE A 209 -7.11 -11.27 -3.19
CA ILE A 209 -5.84 -11.61 -2.55
C ILE A 209 -4.74 -10.68 -3.08
N SER A 210 -4.64 -10.53 -4.40
CA SER A 210 -3.69 -9.63 -5.07
C SER A 210 -3.84 -8.19 -4.59
N PHE A 211 -5.07 -7.65 -4.58
CA PHE A 211 -5.31 -6.30 -4.10
C PHE A 211 -4.93 -6.13 -2.62
N THR A 212 -5.26 -7.12 -1.77
CA THR A 212 -4.91 -7.06 -0.35
C THR A 212 -3.40 -7.06 -0.14
N ILE A 213 -2.65 -7.90 -0.86
CA ILE A 213 -1.19 -7.96 -0.78
C ILE A 213 -0.59 -6.62 -1.23
N LEU A 214 -0.99 -6.12 -2.40
CA LEU A 214 -0.45 -4.87 -2.94
C LEU A 214 -0.79 -3.67 -2.05
N TYR A 215 -2.07 -3.49 -1.68
CA TYR A 215 -2.48 -2.39 -0.82
C TYR A 215 -1.70 -2.33 0.49
N GLN A 216 -1.55 -3.48 1.17
CA GLN A 216 -0.80 -3.53 2.43
C GLN A 216 0.71 -3.37 2.22
N LEU A 217 1.23 -3.80 1.06
CA LEU A 217 2.65 -3.68 0.76
C LEU A 217 3.06 -2.23 0.51
N ILE A 218 2.25 -1.47 -0.22
CA ILE A 218 2.53 -0.05 -0.45
C ILE A 218 2.32 0.78 0.82
N ASP A 219 1.28 0.49 1.61
CA ASP A 219 1.02 1.17 2.89
C ASP A 219 2.17 0.96 3.88
N GLU A 220 2.67 -0.28 3.98
CA GLU A 220 3.81 -0.59 4.84
C GLU A 220 5.13 -0.02 4.29
N PHE A 221 5.32 0.00 2.96
CA PHE A 221 6.47 0.66 2.34
C PHE A 221 6.51 2.14 2.70
N ILE A 222 5.40 2.87 2.54
CA ILE A 222 5.30 4.30 2.89
C ILE A 222 5.56 4.49 4.38
N SER A 223 4.99 3.64 5.23
CA SER A 223 5.23 3.67 6.68
C SER A 223 6.71 3.46 7.04
N GLU A 224 7.42 2.58 6.33
CA GLU A 224 8.85 2.35 6.54
C GLU A 224 9.72 3.51 6.04
N VAL A 225 9.34 4.16 4.95
CA VAL A 225 9.99 5.40 4.48
C VAL A 225 9.84 6.49 5.55
N ASP A 226 8.63 6.69 6.07
CA ASP A 226 8.33 7.66 7.13
C ASP A 226 9.13 7.40 8.41
N LEU A 227 9.13 6.14 8.88
CA LEU A 227 9.91 5.71 10.05
C LEU A 227 11.42 5.90 9.84
N HIS A 228 11.92 5.64 8.63
CA HIS A 228 13.32 5.81 8.30
C HIS A 228 13.70 7.30 8.29
N HIS A 229 12.86 8.14 7.69
CA HIS A 229 13.04 9.58 7.59
C HIS A 229 13.03 10.26 8.97
N ASP A 230 12.05 9.95 9.83
CA ASP A 230 11.96 10.48 11.20
C ASP A 230 13.08 9.95 12.11
N GLY A 231 13.52 8.71 11.88
CA GLY A 231 14.54 8.02 12.66
C GLY A 231 15.96 8.59 12.52
N TRP A 232 16.20 9.50 11.57
CA TRP A 232 17.51 10.12 11.33
C TRP A 232 18.08 10.83 12.56
N SER A 233 17.21 11.44 13.36
CA SER A 233 17.61 12.15 14.59
C SER A 233 18.21 11.25 15.69
N TYR A 234 18.01 9.93 15.62
CA TYR A 234 18.45 8.98 16.65
C TYR A 234 19.65 8.12 16.27
N ARG A 235 20.23 8.29 15.07
CA ARG A 235 21.47 7.61 14.67
C ARG A 235 22.67 8.25 15.36
N SER A 236 22.74 8.09 16.68
CA SER A 236 23.91 8.51 17.46
C SER A 236 25.11 7.66 17.03
N PRO A 237 26.26 8.27 16.67
CA PRO A 237 27.44 7.57 16.16
C PRO A 237 28.08 6.57 17.15
N GLY A 238 27.55 6.43 18.37
CA GLY A 238 27.99 5.48 19.39
C GLY A 238 27.08 4.27 19.62
N PHE A 239 25.86 4.24 19.05
CA PHE A 239 24.99 3.06 19.17
C PHE A 239 25.36 2.04 18.09
N SER A 240 25.86 0.89 18.54
CA SER A 240 26.43 -0.20 17.73
C SER A 240 25.65 -0.44 16.42
N ALA A 241 26.25 -0.03 15.29
CA ALA A 241 25.75 -0.18 13.92
C ALA A 241 25.36 -1.62 13.54
N ARG A 242 25.76 -2.61 14.35
CA ARG A 242 25.46 -4.03 14.18
C ARG A 242 23.97 -4.39 14.38
N SER A 243 23.15 -3.47 14.87
CA SER A 243 21.74 -3.73 15.21
C SER A 243 20.73 -3.08 14.26
N SER A 244 21.19 -2.25 13.32
CA SER A 244 20.30 -1.56 12.37
C SER A 244 19.81 -2.53 11.29
N LEU A 245 18.51 -2.54 11.01
CA LEU A 245 17.93 -3.25 9.86
C LEU A 245 18.24 -2.56 8.52
N TYR A 246 18.77 -1.33 8.58
CA TYR A 246 19.06 -0.49 7.43
C TYR A 246 20.57 -0.46 7.16
N PRO A 247 20.99 -0.40 5.89
CA PRO A 247 22.39 -0.12 5.54
C PRO A 247 22.80 1.28 6.02
N GLU A 248 24.11 1.55 5.99
CA GLU A 248 24.64 2.86 6.34
C GLU A 248 24.26 3.87 5.25
N THR A 249 23.44 4.85 5.61
CA THR A 249 23.01 5.91 4.71
C THR A 249 23.93 7.12 4.85
N MET A 250 24.18 7.80 3.73
CA MET A 250 24.88 9.07 3.73
C MET A 250 24.10 10.11 4.55
N THR A 251 24.82 11.02 5.20
CA THR A 251 24.21 12.18 5.86
C THR A 251 24.03 13.32 4.87
N ILE A 252 23.12 14.26 5.14
CA ILE A 252 22.94 15.49 4.31
C ILE A 252 24.27 16.24 4.11
N VAL A 253 25.12 16.27 5.14
CA VAL A 253 26.44 16.91 5.04
C VAL A 253 27.34 16.15 4.08
N GLU A 254 27.32 14.82 4.09
CA GLU A 254 28.11 14.01 3.15
C GLU A 254 27.59 14.17 1.72
N GLU A 255 26.27 14.15 1.55
CA GLU A 255 25.59 14.38 0.26
C GLU A 255 25.98 15.74 -0.34
N SER A 256 26.00 16.82 0.47
CA SER A 256 26.32 18.17 0.00
C SER A 256 27.77 18.36 -0.44
N HIS A 257 28.69 17.47 -0.06
CA HIS A 257 30.10 17.54 -0.46
C HIS A 257 30.41 16.70 -1.71
N ASP A 258 29.49 15.82 -2.12
CA ASP A 258 29.63 14.99 -3.32
C ASP A 258 28.78 15.57 -4.46
N SER A 259 29.44 16.15 -5.47
CA SER A 259 28.76 16.74 -6.63
C SER A 259 28.05 15.72 -7.53
N SER A 260 28.29 14.42 -7.33
CA SER A 260 27.59 13.36 -8.06
C SER A 260 26.23 13.00 -7.46
N THR A 261 25.97 13.43 -6.22
CA THR A 261 24.73 13.18 -5.47
C THR A 261 23.50 13.62 -6.26
N ASP A 262 23.48 14.85 -6.80
CA ASP A 262 22.32 15.39 -7.52
C ASP A 262 21.90 14.49 -8.69
N VAL A 263 22.87 14.08 -9.52
CA VAL A 263 22.62 13.21 -10.68
C VAL A 263 22.12 11.83 -10.25
N ARG A 264 22.66 11.29 -9.14
CA ARG A 264 22.23 10.00 -8.60
C ARG A 264 20.81 10.07 -8.02
N ILE A 265 20.46 11.17 -7.35
CA ILE A 265 19.10 11.39 -6.82
C ILE A 265 18.11 11.48 -7.98
N GLU A 266 18.38 12.29 -9.00
CA GLU A 266 17.50 12.41 -10.17
C GLU A 266 17.28 11.07 -10.88
N LEU A 267 18.35 10.27 -11.01
CA LEU A 267 18.25 8.92 -11.59
C LEU A 267 17.40 8.01 -10.70
N ALA A 268 17.65 8.01 -9.38
CA ALA A 268 16.94 7.16 -8.44
C ALA A 268 15.44 7.49 -8.38
N VAL A 269 15.09 8.79 -8.40
CA VAL A 269 13.70 9.25 -8.47
C VAL A 269 13.03 8.75 -9.74
N ARG A 270 13.66 8.95 -10.91
CA ARG A 270 13.10 8.50 -12.19
C ARG A 270 12.86 6.98 -12.22
N GLU A 271 13.83 6.19 -11.74
CA GLU A 271 13.68 4.74 -11.71
C GLU A 271 12.61 4.29 -10.69
N ALA A 272 12.45 5.00 -9.58
CA ALA A 272 11.40 4.72 -8.60
C ALA A 272 10.02 5.03 -9.17
N GLU A 273 9.87 6.14 -9.90
CA GLU A 273 8.64 6.50 -10.60
C GLU A 273 8.25 5.47 -11.66
N ASP A 274 9.21 5.02 -12.48
CA ASP A 274 8.99 3.95 -13.46
C ASP A 274 8.48 2.65 -12.77
N PHE A 275 9.06 2.31 -11.62
CA PHE A 275 8.63 1.15 -10.84
C PHE A 275 7.22 1.34 -10.26
N LEU A 276 6.94 2.50 -9.67
CA LEU A 276 5.64 2.84 -9.10
C LEU A 276 4.54 2.94 -10.16
N ALA A 277 4.87 3.33 -11.40
CA ALA A 277 3.94 3.31 -12.52
C ALA A 277 3.55 1.86 -12.91
N ARG A 278 4.50 0.92 -12.92
CA ARG A 278 4.18 -0.50 -13.09
C ARG A 278 3.35 -1.02 -11.92
N TYR A 279 3.73 -0.66 -10.69
CA TYR A 279 2.99 -1.02 -9.49
C TYR A 279 1.52 -0.57 -9.58
N ASP A 280 1.30 0.68 -10.00
CA ASP A 280 -0.02 1.27 -10.20
C ASP A 280 -0.87 0.45 -11.17
N SER A 281 -0.32 0.15 -12.34
CA SER A 281 -1.03 -0.61 -13.37
C SER A 281 -1.47 -2.00 -12.86
N VAL A 282 -0.57 -2.72 -12.18
CA VAL A 282 -0.85 -4.05 -11.63
C VAL A 282 -1.88 -3.99 -10.49
N MET A 283 -1.78 -2.97 -9.63
CA MET A 283 -2.71 -2.79 -8.53
C MET A 283 -4.11 -2.38 -9.02
N ALA A 284 -4.21 -1.51 -10.02
CA ALA A 284 -5.45 -1.16 -10.68
C ALA A 284 -6.14 -2.39 -11.31
N ASP A 285 -5.37 -3.26 -11.97
CA ASP A 285 -5.89 -4.54 -12.48
C ASP A 285 -6.39 -5.47 -11.36
N ALA A 286 -5.69 -5.51 -10.22
CA ALA A 286 -6.15 -6.24 -9.05
C ALA A 286 -7.48 -5.68 -8.51
N VAL A 287 -7.63 -4.35 -8.43
CA VAL A 287 -8.88 -3.67 -8.02
C VAL A 287 -10.03 -4.03 -8.97
N ARG A 288 -9.84 -3.86 -10.28
CA ARG A 288 -10.85 -4.17 -11.31
C ARG A 288 -11.26 -5.65 -11.22
N ARG A 289 -10.29 -6.55 -11.05
CA ARG A 289 -10.56 -7.97 -10.88
C ARG A 289 -11.31 -8.26 -9.60
N TYR A 290 -10.96 -7.59 -8.49
CA TYR A 290 -11.62 -7.74 -7.21
C TYR A 290 -13.09 -7.27 -7.26
N LYS A 291 -13.35 -6.15 -7.92
CA LYS A 291 -14.70 -5.63 -8.23
C LYS A 291 -15.55 -6.68 -8.96
N ILE A 292 -15.01 -7.29 -10.02
CA ILE A 292 -15.70 -8.34 -10.81
C ILE A 292 -16.02 -9.58 -9.94
N GLU A 293 -15.09 -9.98 -9.07
CA GLU A 293 -15.22 -11.20 -8.26
C GLU A 293 -16.22 -11.06 -7.09
N CYS A 294 -16.41 -9.86 -6.55
CA CYS A 294 -17.34 -9.63 -5.43
C CYS A 294 -18.79 -9.46 -5.85
N GLY A 295 -19.06 -9.26 -7.14
CA GLY A 295 -20.39 -8.95 -7.64
C GLY A 295 -20.86 -7.53 -7.31
N ARG A 296 -21.98 -7.14 -7.93
CA ARG A 296 -22.48 -5.75 -8.00
C ARG A 296 -23.22 -5.24 -6.75
N SER A 297 -23.28 -6.00 -5.66
CA SER A 297 -24.27 -5.74 -4.59
C SER A 297 -23.67 -5.56 -3.19
N ASN A 298 -22.37 -5.26 -3.07
CA ASN A 298 -21.73 -5.09 -1.76
C ASN A 298 -21.34 -3.63 -1.50
N VAL A 299 -22.34 -2.85 -1.07
CA VAL A 299 -22.22 -1.40 -0.77
C VAL A 299 -21.14 -1.15 0.27
N ASN A 300 -21.18 -1.86 1.40
CA ASN A 300 -20.19 -1.74 2.48
C ASN A 300 -18.75 -1.97 2.00
N LEU A 301 -18.55 -2.91 1.07
CA LEU A 301 -17.23 -3.15 0.51
C LEU A 301 -16.78 -2.02 -0.41
N ALA A 302 -17.68 -1.46 -1.22
CA ALA A 302 -17.37 -0.32 -2.07
C ALA A 302 -17.01 0.93 -1.23
N ASP A 303 -17.71 1.18 -0.13
CA ASP A 303 -17.38 2.26 0.81
C ASP A 303 -16.04 2.04 1.51
N ALA A 304 -15.73 0.80 1.89
CA ALA A 304 -14.44 0.44 2.45
C ALA A 304 -13.30 0.64 1.43
N ILE A 305 -13.52 0.31 0.15
CA ILE A 305 -12.57 0.59 -0.93
C ILE A 305 -12.39 2.10 -1.11
N GLY A 306 -13.47 2.89 -1.08
CA GLY A 306 -13.39 4.34 -1.10
C GLY A 306 -12.59 4.93 0.07
N SER A 307 -12.77 4.40 1.28
CA SER A 307 -12.00 4.81 2.45
C SER A 307 -10.50 4.47 2.32
N LYS A 308 -10.20 3.32 1.71
CA LYS A 308 -8.83 2.90 1.40
C LYS A 308 -8.18 3.79 0.35
N GLU A 309 -8.94 4.23 -0.65
CA GLU A 309 -8.48 5.16 -1.68
C GLU A 309 -8.10 6.51 -1.06
N HIS A 310 -8.96 7.07 -0.22
CA HIS A 310 -8.67 8.32 0.47
C HIS A 310 -7.41 8.21 1.35
N SER A 311 -7.26 7.08 2.05
CA SER A 311 -6.07 6.81 2.87
C SER A 311 -4.81 6.70 2.02
N LEU A 312 -4.90 6.00 0.87
CA LEU A 312 -3.79 5.84 -0.07
C LEU A 312 -3.38 7.18 -0.69
N SER A 313 -4.34 8.02 -1.10
CA SER A 313 -4.06 9.36 -1.62
C SER A 313 -3.26 10.20 -0.63
N ARG A 314 -3.64 10.19 0.65
CA ARG A 314 -2.89 10.91 1.69
C ARG A 314 -1.48 10.35 1.90
N ALA A 315 -1.34 9.03 1.89
CA ALA A 315 -0.06 8.36 2.05
C ALA A 315 0.89 8.67 0.86
N CYS A 316 0.36 8.69 -0.37
CA CYS A 316 1.13 9.05 -1.56
C CYS A 316 1.58 10.52 -1.53
N CYS A 317 0.74 11.47 -1.10
CA CYS A 317 1.17 12.86 -0.90
C CYS A 317 2.37 12.98 0.06
N LEU A 318 2.34 12.24 1.19
CA LEU A 318 3.45 12.23 2.14
C LEU A 318 4.70 11.61 1.54
N LEU A 319 4.55 10.52 0.77
CA LEU A 319 5.67 9.90 0.07
C LEU A 319 6.30 10.89 -0.92
N CYS A 320 5.51 11.59 -1.73
CA CYS A 320 5.98 12.62 -2.65
C CYS A 320 6.80 13.71 -1.94
N GLU A 321 6.31 14.21 -0.81
CA GLU A 321 7.00 15.23 -0.02
C GLU A 321 8.34 14.73 0.53
N GLN A 322 8.40 13.49 0.98
CA GLN A 322 9.59 12.90 1.61
C GLN A 322 10.66 12.46 0.62
N THR A 323 10.27 11.98 -0.56
CA THR A 323 11.21 11.35 -1.50
C THR A 323 11.41 12.14 -2.79
N GLY A 324 10.52 13.09 -3.07
CA GLY A 324 10.46 13.78 -4.36
C GLY A 324 9.91 12.90 -5.49
N TYR A 325 9.26 11.76 -5.19
CA TYR A 325 8.59 10.95 -6.20
C TYR A 325 7.31 11.64 -6.69
N GLY A 326 7.01 11.51 -7.98
CA GLY A 326 5.85 12.14 -8.59
C GLY A 326 6.22 13.48 -9.24
N SER A 327 5.56 13.78 -10.35
CA SER A 327 5.82 15.01 -11.09
C SER A 327 5.14 16.21 -10.42
N ASN A 328 5.90 17.25 -10.14
CA ASN A 328 5.39 18.56 -9.73
C ASN A 328 4.88 19.40 -10.91
N ASP A 329 4.99 18.90 -12.15
CA ASP A 329 4.74 19.72 -13.35
C ASP A 329 3.25 20.01 -13.56
N ASN A 330 2.39 19.24 -12.91
CA ASN A 330 0.95 19.44 -12.94
C ASN A 330 0.53 20.01 -11.58
N ASP A 331 0.13 21.28 -11.54
CA ASP A 331 -0.51 21.97 -10.39
C ASP A 331 -1.75 21.21 -9.80
N THR A 332 -2.12 20.06 -10.37
CA THR A 332 -3.24 19.21 -9.99
C THR A 332 -2.93 18.17 -8.91
N GLY A 333 -1.68 18.12 -8.41
CA GLY A 333 -1.32 17.33 -7.23
C GLY A 333 -0.69 15.97 -7.53
N ASP A 334 -0.49 15.19 -6.47
CA ASP A 334 0.23 13.90 -6.45
C ASP A 334 -0.22 12.94 -7.58
N THR A 335 0.71 12.64 -8.48
CA THR A 335 0.52 11.76 -9.65
C THR A 335 0.72 10.26 -9.34
N LEU A 336 1.12 9.90 -8.12
CA LEU A 336 1.38 8.51 -7.77
C LEU A 336 0.08 7.72 -7.66
N LEU A 337 0.13 6.50 -8.19
CA LEU A 337 -0.96 5.51 -8.13
C LEU A 337 -2.30 6.02 -8.69
N GLN A 338 -2.25 6.84 -9.73
CA GLN A 338 -3.44 7.49 -10.30
C GLN A 338 -4.45 6.48 -10.86
N GLU A 339 -4.01 5.43 -11.56
CA GLU A 339 -4.90 4.43 -12.13
C GLU A 339 -5.61 3.61 -11.04
N THR A 340 -4.87 3.24 -9.99
CA THR A 340 -5.40 2.50 -8.85
C THR A 340 -6.45 3.32 -8.13
N ARG A 341 -6.15 4.59 -7.81
CA ARG A 341 -7.10 5.49 -7.15
C ARG A 341 -8.35 5.68 -8.01
N ALA A 342 -8.20 5.92 -9.31
CA ALA A 342 -9.32 6.04 -10.24
C ALA A 342 -10.20 4.77 -10.25
N ALA A 343 -9.60 3.58 -10.29
CA ALA A 343 -10.34 2.31 -10.25
C ALA A 343 -11.09 2.10 -8.92
N MET A 344 -10.52 2.54 -7.79
CA MET A 344 -11.16 2.47 -6.48
C MET A 344 -12.30 3.49 -6.34
N GLN A 345 -12.12 4.71 -6.84
CA GLN A 345 -13.17 5.74 -6.90
C GLN A 345 -14.32 5.33 -7.82
N GLU A 346 -14.04 4.76 -8.99
CA GLU A 346 -15.06 4.23 -9.90
C GLU A 346 -15.88 3.11 -9.22
N TRP A 347 -15.21 2.24 -8.45
CA TRP A 347 -15.92 1.24 -7.65
C TRP A 347 -16.83 1.91 -6.60
N LYS A 348 -16.31 2.86 -5.80
CA LYS A 348 -17.13 3.60 -4.82
C LYS A 348 -18.31 4.29 -5.49
N ALA A 349 -18.11 4.96 -6.62
CA ALA A 349 -19.16 5.70 -7.32
C ALA A 349 -20.27 4.79 -7.87
N GLU A 350 -19.93 3.60 -8.37
CA GLU A 350 -20.91 2.67 -8.92
C GLU A 350 -21.74 1.94 -7.87
N PHE A 351 -21.14 1.59 -6.72
CA PHE A 351 -21.74 0.65 -5.77
C PHE A 351 -21.76 1.13 -4.31
N GLY A 352 -21.06 2.22 -3.98
CA GLY A 352 -21.04 2.78 -2.64
C GLY A 352 -22.37 3.41 -2.26
N SER A 353 -22.54 3.71 -0.98
CA SER A 353 -23.65 4.56 -0.57
C SER A 353 -23.39 5.91 -1.22
N GLY A 354 -24.23 6.30 -2.18
CA GLY A 354 -24.15 7.64 -2.75
C GLY A 354 -24.10 8.61 -1.57
N ASP A 355 -23.11 9.49 -1.57
CA ASP A 355 -23.09 10.67 -0.72
C ASP A 355 -24.22 11.58 -1.23
N HIS A 356 -25.47 11.09 -1.14
CA HIS A 356 -26.65 11.92 -1.02
C HIS A 356 -26.45 12.61 0.31
N GLU A 357 -25.55 13.60 0.30
CA GLU A 357 -25.63 14.73 1.20
C GLU A 357 -27.11 15.05 1.22
N ASN A 358 -27.70 14.88 2.40
CA ASN A 358 -28.99 15.46 2.65
C ASN A 358 -28.81 16.93 2.29
N GLU A 359 -29.17 17.31 1.06
CA GLU A 359 -29.77 18.60 0.73
C GLU A 359 -31.01 18.66 1.63
N SER A 360 -30.75 18.86 2.92
CA SER A 360 -31.74 19.09 3.93
C SER A 360 -32.29 20.44 3.57
N ASP A 361 -33.40 20.38 2.84
CA ASP A 361 -34.45 21.38 2.74
C ASP A 361 -33.92 22.78 3.04
N GLU A 362 -33.44 23.42 1.96
CA GLU A 362 -33.46 24.86 1.86
C GLU A 362 -34.88 25.31 2.24
N LEU A 363 -35.01 25.71 3.51
CA LEU A 363 -36.19 26.30 4.11
C LEU A 363 -36.58 27.49 3.25
N THR A 364 -37.48 27.25 2.30
CA THR A 364 -38.30 28.27 1.66
C THR A 364 -39.20 28.86 2.75
N SER A 365 -38.62 29.84 3.43
CA SER A 365 -39.36 30.82 4.21
C SER A 365 -39.79 31.87 3.20
N ASP A 366 -41.07 31.86 2.83
CA ASP A 366 -41.90 33.07 2.66
C ASP A 366 -43.39 32.72 2.50
#